data_AF-A0A8C4YYW7-F1
#
_entry.id   AF-A0A8C4YYW7-F1
#
_cell.length_a   1.000
_cell.length_b   1.000
_cell.length_c   1.000
_cell.angle_alpha   90.00
_cell.angle_beta   90.00
_cell.angle_gamma   90.00
#
_symmetry.space_group_name_H-M   'P 1'
#
loop_
_entity.id
_entity.type
_entity.pdbx_description
1 polymer ?
#
loop_
_entity_poly.entity_id
_entity_poly.type
_entity_poly.pdbx_seq_one_letter_code
_entity_poly.pdbx_strand_id
1 'polypeptide(L)'
;MLQKVSSHLLRCGASTLPIRRSHAYSGNPTGLGALGSLFRVHPSVSQALAEHQPVVALESTIITHGMPFPHNLSTAMEVESLVRAQGAIPATVGVLRGRVHVGLSSEELEYLACSEGSLKISRRDLPYAISKGLSGGTTVSATMIAAHSAGIPVFVTGGIGGVHRGGEHSLDVSADLTELGRTPVAVVSAGVKSILDIGRTLEFLETQGVCVATYGQSNNFPAFFSPQSGFTSPYHVRDPEEAAKLIGRDEACTRSSGLLIAVPICEEHAAVGQQIDDAIQTAVAEASFVEIRGKDVTPFILRRVNELTKGKSLEANVALIHNNAKVGSQIACELAKRRHDRKRKQPTSYHVVIGGINVDFIAKGKTEDIFGQTNPGNVCQSFGGVGRNIADILSRLGRRVLFISAIGSDSHSHAVLNYCQHMNTSGIARLADQRTATYCAVITESGELSLGLGDMDIHQQITEQYVSRLIDLLACNYPPSYYVCGLAKELALSVWYEPTDSVKASKPFQSESWKQLSYSSPNLAELCTMNTTLGLQTPDAGPVVCCALCVTSCQRRDSERLWSGR
;
A
#
# COMPACT_ATOMS: atom_id res chain seq x y z
N MET A 1 11.26 -24.78 4.43
CA MET A 1 10.86 -24.68 5.85
C MET A 1 9.96 -25.83 6.32
N LEU A 2 8.84 -26.17 5.66
CA LEU A 2 7.88 -27.17 6.21
C LEU A 2 8.32 -28.65 6.18
N GLN A 3 9.16 -29.10 5.24
CA GLN A 3 9.69 -30.49 5.28
C GLN A 3 10.74 -30.72 6.39
N LYS A 4 11.53 -29.69 6.76
CA LYS A 4 12.52 -29.74 7.86
C LYS A 4 11.87 -29.61 9.25
N VAL A 5 10.62 -29.15 9.33
CA VAL A 5 9.86 -28.99 10.61
C VAL A 5 9.09 -30.26 10.97
N SER A 6 8.76 -31.12 10.01
CA SER A 6 7.91 -32.29 10.26
C SER A 6 8.56 -33.35 11.16
N SER A 7 9.90 -33.45 11.21
CA SER A 7 10.60 -34.42 12.07
C SER A 7 10.77 -33.98 13.52
N HIS A 8 10.58 -32.69 13.84
CA HIS A 8 10.73 -32.16 15.21
C HIS A 8 9.40 -32.03 15.96
N LEU A 9 8.27 -31.92 15.26
CA LEU A 9 6.95 -31.89 15.89
C LEU A 9 6.49 -33.26 16.42
N LEU A 10 7.20 -34.35 16.11
CA LEU A 10 6.85 -35.71 16.52
C LEU A 10 7.52 -36.16 17.84
N ARG A 11 8.37 -35.33 18.47
CA ARG A 11 9.11 -35.68 19.71
C ARG A 11 8.73 -34.92 20.98
N CYS A 12 7.83 -33.94 20.95
CA CYS A 12 7.42 -33.23 22.15
C CYS A 12 5.96 -33.53 22.50
N GLY A 13 5.79 -34.35 23.53
CA GLY A 13 4.51 -34.64 24.16
C GLY A 13 3.80 -33.37 24.64
N ALA A 14 2.47 -33.48 24.68
CA ALA A 14 1.54 -32.46 25.12
C ALA A 14 1.99 -31.77 26.41
N SER A 15 2.30 -30.48 26.30
CA SER A 15 2.21 -29.55 27.44
C SER A 15 1.70 -28.21 26.92
N THR A 16 0.48 -27.91 27.32
CA THR A 16 -0.20 -26.64 27.11
C THR A 16 0.51 -25.54 27.90
N LEU A 17 1.16 -24.62 27.21
CA LEU A 17 1.56 -23.32 27.75
C LEU A 17 1.06 -22.20 26.83
N PRO A 18 0.49 -21.11 27.37
CA PRO A 18 -0.26 -20.14 26.59
C PRO A 18 0.70 -19.20 25.85
N ILE A 19 0.74 -19.33 24.52
CA ILE A 19 1.42 -18.35 23.67
C ILE A 19 0.55 -17.09 23.64
N ARG A 20 1.04 -16.03 24.31
CA ARG A 20 0.59 -14.65 24.11
C ARG A 20 0.66 -14.34 22.61
N ARG A 21 -0.51 -14.15 21.99
CA ARG A 21 -0.64 -13.67 20.61
C ARG A 21 -0.02 -12.27 20.50
N SER A 22 1.21 -12.17 20.01
CA SER A 22 1.65 -10.97 19.32
C SER A 22 0.89 -10.90 18.00
N HIS A 23 0.06 -9.87 17.84
CA HIS A 23 -0.65 -9.58 16.60
C HIS A 23 0.36 -9.17 15.51
N ALA A 24 0.83 -10.16 14.75
CA ALA A 24 1.46 -9.93 13.46
C ALA A 24 0.36 -9.50 12.49
N TYR A 25 0.41 -8.22 12.10
CA TYR A 25 -0.38 -7.60 11.04
C TYR A 25 -0.27 -8.43 9.75
N SER A 26 -1.32 -9.15 9.40
CA SER A 26 -1.51 -9.68 8.04
C SER A 26 -1.97 -8.52 7.15
N GLY A 27 -1.09 -8.06 6.27
CA GLY A 27 -1.37 -6.99 5.32
C GLY A 27 -2.36 -7.43 4.24
N ASN A 28 -3.61 -6.98 4.35
CA ASN A 28 -4.46 -6.71 3.20
C ASN A 28 -4.08 -5.32 2.64
N PRO A 29 -4.10 -5.08 1.31
CA PRO A 29 -3.87 -3.75 0.74
C PRO A 29 -5.03 -2.77 1.00
N THR A 30 -6.10 -3.22 1.66
CA THR A 30 -7.19 -2.39 2.15
C THR A 30 -7.23 -2.50 3.67
N GLY A 31 -6.85 -1.43 4.37
CA GLY A 31 -6.78 -1.35 5.84
C GLY A 31 -8.15 -1.35 6.53
N LEU A 32 -9.04 -2.30 6.21
CA LEU A 32 -10.45 -2.29 6.60
C LEU A 32 -10.90 -3.54 7.39
N GLY A 33 -9.98 -4.30 8.00
CA GLY A 33 -10.31 -5.53 8.73
C GLY A 33 -11.24 -5.36 9.94
N ALA A 34 -11.27 -4.18 10.57
CA ALA A 34 -12.21 -3.81 11.64
C ALA A 34 -13.04 -2.54 11.32
N LEU A 35 -12.58 -1.71 10.36
CA LEU A 35 -13.24 -0.49 9.89
C LEU A 35 -14.24 -0.73 8.76
N GLY A 36 -14.25 -1.93 8.14
CA GLY A 36 -15.08 -2.25 6.98
C GLY A 36 -16.59 -2.19 7.25
N SER A 37 -17.03 -2.26 8.51
CA SER A 37 -18.42 -2.02 8.88
C SER A 37 -18.80 -0.54 8.94
N LEU A 38 -17.83 0.35 9.17
CA LEU A 38 -18.03 1.79 9.40
C LEU A 38 -17.84 2.63 8.14
N PHE A 39 -16.98 2.17 7.22
CA PHE A 39 -16.69 2.83 5.94
C PHE A 39 -17.29 2.05 4.78
N ARG A 40 -18.01 2.76 3.91
CA ARG A 40 -18.50 2.25 2.62
C ARG A 40 -17.79 3.02 1.51
N VAL A 41 -16.96 2.33 0.75
CA VAL A 41 -16.36 2.88 -0.48
C VAL A 41 -17.27 2.52 -1.64
N HIS A 42 -17.63 3.51 -2.47
CA HIS A 42 -18.47 3.27 -3.64
C HIS A 42 -17.77 2.31 -4.62
N PRO A 43 -18.48 1.36 -5.27
CA PRO A 43 -17.85 0.38 -6.15
C PRO A 43 -16.96 0.98 -7.25
N SER A 44 -17.39 2.09 -7.87
CA SER A 44 -16.58 2.79 -8.89
C SER A 44 -15.27 3.35 -8.33
N VAL A 45 -15.29 3.86 -7.09
CA VAL A 45 -14.10 4.37 -6.40
C VAL A 45 -13.18 3.21 -6.02
N SER A 46 -13.75 2.13 -5.49
CA SER A 46 -12.99 0.92 -5.13
C SER A 46 -12.30 0.30 -6.35
N GLN A 47 -12.99 0.24 -7.48
CA GLN A 47 -12.43 -0.28 -8.73
C GLN A 47 -11.32 0.64 -9.26
N ALA A 48 -11.58 1.96 -9.32
CA ALA A 48 -10.59 2.93 -9.76
C ALA A 48 -9.28 2.85 -8.94
N LEU A 49 -9.39 2.72 -7.62
CA LEU A 49 -8.23 2.56 -6.73
C LEU A 49 -7.48 1.24 -6.98
N ALA A 50 -8.20 0.13 -7.19
CA ALA A 50 -7.61 -1.17 -7.50
C ALA A 50 -6.87 -1.17 -8.84
N GLU A 51 -7.38 -0.41 -9.82
CA GLU A 51 -6.80 -0.24 -11.16
C GLU A 51 -5.75 0.88 -11.22
N HIS A 52 -5.48 1.57 -10.10
CA HIS A 52 -4.60 2.74 -10.02
C HIS A 52 -5.00 3.93 -10.88
N GLN A 53 -6.29 4.05 -11.17
CA GLN A 53 -6.88 5.22 -11.82
C GLN A 53 -6.87 6.43 -10.87
N PRO A 54 -6.84 7.66 -11.42
CA PRO A 54 -6.87 8.88 -10.62
C PRO A 54 -8.22 9.05 -9.92
N VAL A 55 -8.19 9.22 -8.60
CA VAL A 55 -9.37 9.49 -7.76
C VAL A 55 -9.16 10.80 -7.00
N VAL A 56 -10.19 11.64 -6.94
CA VAL A 56 -10.20 12.90 -6.20
C VAL A 56 -11.30 12.87 -5.15
N ALA A 57 -10.93 13.00 -3.88
CA ALA A 57 -11.91 13.17 -2.81
C ALA A 57 -12.54 14.57 -2.86
N LEU A 58 -13.79 14.69 -2.42
CA LEU A 58 -14.53 15.96 -2.28
C LEU A 58 -15.25 15.97 -0.92
N GLU A 59 -15.34 17.13 -0.26
CA GLU A 59 -16.07 17.25 1.01
C GLU A 59 -17.56 17.53 0.81
N SER A 60 -18.37 17.26 1.84
CA SER A 60 -19.81 17.52 1.84
C SER A 60 -20.25 18.65 2.78
N THR A 61 -19.33 19.27 3.54
CA THR A 61 -19.67 20.48 4.32
C THR A 61 -20.03 21.65 3.42
N ILE A 62 -19.37 21.80 2.27
CA ILE A 62 -19.76 22.79 1.25
C ILE A 62 -21.22 22.62 0.79
N ILE A 63 -21.70 21.37 0.71
CA ILE A 63 -23.05 21.00 0.28
C ILE A 63 -24.08 21.29 1.39
N THR A 64 -23.76 20.91 2.62
CA THR A 64 -24.71 20.96 3.75
C THR A 64 -24.75 22.31 4.47
N HIS A 65 -23.62 23.01 4.53
CA HIS A 65 -23.45 24.24 5.34
C HIS A 65 -22.77 25.39 4.59
N GLY A 66 -22.22 25.14 3.39
CA GLY A 66 -21.46 26.14 2.64
C GLY A 66 -22.28 26.92 1.62
N MET A 67 -23.36 26.35 1.09
CA MET A 67 -24.19 26.94 0.05
C MET A 67 -25.68 26.67 0.31
N PRO A 68 -26.59 27.58 -0.09
CA PRO A 68 -28.03 27.35 0.02
C PRO A 68 -28.56 26.41 -1.08
N PHE A 69 -29.64 25.70 -0.81
CA PHE A 69 -30.39 24.97 -1.84
C PHE A 69 -31.08 25.93 -2.83
N PRO A 70 -31.12 25.64 -4.15
CA PRO A 70 -30.62 24.45 -4.85
C PRO A 70 -29.14 24.51 -5.28
N HIS A 71 -28.46 25.63 -5.05
CA HIS A 71 -27.08 25.86 -5.51
C HIS A 71 -26.09 24.86 -4.92
N ASN A 72 -26.30 24.42 -3.67
CA ASN A 72 -25.48 23.39 -3.06
C ASN A 72 -25.43 22.07 -3.86
N LEU A 73 -26.60 21.60 -4.31
CA LEU A 73 -26.75 20.38 -5.09
C LEU A 73 -26.19 20.55 -6.49
N SER A 74 -26.56 21.64 -7.18
CA SER A 74 -26.10 21.89 -8.55
C SER A 74 -24.58 22.03 -8.62
N THR A 75 -23.97 22.82 -7.72
CA THR A 75 -22.51 22.98 -7.67
C THR A 75 -21.80 21.68 -7.33
N ALA A 76 -22.33 20.86 -6.42
CA ALA A 76 -21.72 19.57 -6.11
C ALA A 76 -21.73 18.62 -7.34
N MET A 77 -22.85 18.57 -8.07
CA MET A 77 -22.96 17.78 -9.30
C MET A 77 -22.05 18.31 -10.42
N GLU A 78 -21.96 19.64 -10.57
CA GLU A 78 -21.06 20.30 -11.52
C GLU A 78 -19.59 20.00 -11.22
N VAL A 79 -19.18 20.06 -9.94
CA VAL A 79 -17.83 19.70 -9.50
C VAL A 79 -17.52 18.23 -9.80
N GLU A 80 -18.43 17.29 -9.48
CA GLU A 80 -18.21 15.89 -9.84
C GLU A 80 -18.10 15.67 -11.35
N SER A 81 -18.94 16.36 -12.14
CA SER A 81 -18.88 16.31 -13.60
C SER A 81 -17.55 16.84 -14.13
N LEU A 82 -17.05 17.95 -13.57
CA LEU A 82 -15.78 18.54 -13.93
C LEU A 82 -14.62 17.58 -13.63
N VAL A 83 -14.61 16.94 -12.46
CA VAL A 83 -13.59 15.93 -12.09
C VAL A 83 -13.57 14.79 -13.13
N ARG A 84 -14.76 14.28 -13.51
CA ARG A 84 -14.90 13.26 -14.57
C ARG A 84 -14.37 13.75 -15.92
N ALA A 85 -14.70 14.99 -16.30
CA ALA A 85 -14.25 15.59 -17.56
C ALA A 85 -12.72 15.77 -17.64
N GLN A 86 -12.04 15.92 -16.49
CA GLN A 86 -10.58 15.96 -16.41
C GLN A 86 -9.91 14.57 -16.35
N GLY A 87 -10.71 13.49 -16.43
CA GLY A 87 -10.22 12.11 -16.45
C GLY A 87 -10.00 11.48 -15.08
N ALA A 88 -10.51 12.08 -14.00
CA ALA A 88 -10.46 11.54 -12.65
C ALA A 88 -11.84 11.06 -12.16
N ILE A 89 -11.84 10.16 -11.17
CA ILE A 89 -13.07 9.67 -10.54
C ILE A 89 -13.35 10.51 -9.28
N PRO A 90 -14.50 11.19 -9.18
CA PRO A 90 -14.87 11.92 -7.97
C PRO A 90 -15.29 10.96 -6.86
N ALA A 91 -14.89 11.27 -5.63
CA ALA A 91 -15.28 10.55 -4.43
C ALA A 91 -15.77 11.56 -3.38
N THR A 92 -16.99 12.06 -3.54
CA THR A 92 -17.64 12.89 -2.52
C THR A 92 -17.81 12.09 -1.23
N VAL A 93 -17.34 12.65 -0.11
CA VAL A 93 -17.36 12.00 1.20
C VAL A 93 -18.48 12.60 2.03
N GLY A 94 -19.25 11.75 2.73
CA GLY A 94 -20.27 12.17 3.69
C GLY A 94 -20.53 11.09 4.74
N VAL A 95 -21.23 11.45 5.82
CA VAL A 95 -21.74 10.46 6.77
C VAL A 95 -23.23 10.31 6.57
N LEU A 96 -23.68 9.09 6.33
CA LEU A 96 -25.08 8.74 6.13
C LEU A 96 -25.50 7.66 7.10
N ARG A 97 -26.46 7.96 7.96
CA ARG A 97 -27.06 7.03 8.92
C ARG A 97 -25.99 6.27 9.74
N GLY A 98 -24.98 7.02 10.19
CA GLY A 98 -23.85 6.52 10.99
C GLY A 98 -22.79 5.74 10.22
N ARG A 99 -22.77 5.78 8.88
CA ARG A 99 -21.70 5.20 8.07
C ARG A 99 -20.98 6.27 7.26
N VAL A 100 -19.66 6.19 7.19
CA VAL A 100 -18.85 7.07 6.34
C VAL A 100 -18.89 6.53 4.92
N HIS A 101 -19.36 7.32 3.98
CA HIS A 101 -19.39 6.98 2.56
C HIS A 101 -18.27 7.71 1.84
N VAL A 102 -17.51 6.99 1.02
CA VAL A 102 -16.45 7.52 0.14
C VAL A 102 -16.90 7.29 -1.30
N GLY A 103 -17.40 8.35 -1.94
CA GLY A 103 -18.22 8.28 -3.15
C GLY A 103 -19.70 8.16 -2.78
N LEU A 104 -20.46 9.23 -2.99
CA LEU A 104 -21.92 9.25 -2.83
C LEU A 104 -22.59 8.95 -4.17
N SER A 105 -23.76 8.30 -4.15
CA SER A 105 -24.64 8.28 -5.32
C SER A 105 -25.35 9.63 -5.50
N SER A 106 -25.96 9.85 -6.66
CA SER A 106 -26.74 11.07 -6.92
C SER A 106 -27.87 11.25 -5.90
N GLU A 107 -28.55 10.18 -5.52
CA GLU A 107 -29.62 10.19 -4.52
C GLU A 107 -29.09 10.47 -3.10
N GLU A 108 -27.92 9.93 -2.76
CA GLU A 108 -27.25 10.18 -1.48
C GLU A 108 -26.76 11.63 -1.36
N LEU A 109 -26.32 12.22 -2.48
CA LEU A 109 -25.88 13.60 -2.56
C LEU A 109 -27.08 14.56 -2.48
N GLU A 110 -28.17 14.27 -3.18
CA GLU A 110 -29.45 15.00 -3.06
C GLU A 110 -30.01 14.91 -1.63
N TYR A 111 -29.96 13.73 -1.01
CA TYR A 111 -30.36 13.55 0.38
C TYR A 111 -29.58 14.49 1.32
N LEU A 112 -28.25 14.61 1.18
CA LEU A 112 -27.47 15.54 2.00
C LEU A 112 -27.80 17.00 1.70
N ALA A 113 -28.01 17.36 0.44
CA ALA A 113 -28.31 18.73 0.03
C ALA A 113 -29.67 19.23 0.55
N CYS A 114 -30.65 18.33 0.68
CA CYS A 114 -32.00 18.64 1.16
C CYS A 114 -32.19 18.40 2.68
N SER A 115 -31.24 17.75 3.37
CA SER A 115 -31.39 17.38 4.78
C SER A 115 -31.29 18.59 5.70
N GLU A 116 -32.44 19.05 6.20
CA GLU A 116 -32.50 19.95 7.36
C GLU A 116 -31.94 19.23 8.60
N GLY A 117 -31.10 19.91 9.39
CA GLY A 117 -30.49 19.35 10.59
C GLY A 117 -29.31 18.39 10.37
N SER A 118 -28.73 18.35 9.17
CA SER A 118 -27.49 17.62 8.91
C SER A 118 -26.36 18.12 9.80
N LEU A 119 -25.57 17.21 10.38
CA LEU A 119 -24.43 17.61 11.23
C LEU A 119 -23.27 18.13 10.37
N LYS A 120 -22.59 19.18 10.84
CA LYS A 120 -21.23 19.50 10.39
C LYS A 120 -20.23 18.61 11.14
N ILE A 121 -19.61 17.67 10.44
CA ILE A 121 -18.82 16.59 11.03
C ILE A 121 -17.33 16.83 10.80
N SER A 122 -16.61 17.20 11.85
CA SER A 122 -15.14 17.22 11.89
C SER A 122 -14.59 15.92 12.48
N ARG A 123 -13.26 15.79 12.61
CA ARG A 123 -12.58 14.61 13.18
C ARG A 123 -13.21 14.16 14.51
N ARG A 124 -13.47 15.09 15.43
CA ARG A 124 -14.01 14.79 16.77
C ARG A 124 -15.47 14.34 16.75
N ASP A 125 -16.20 14.72 15.70
CA ASP A 125 -17.63 14.47 15.57
C ASP A 125 -17.91 13.11 14.92
N LEU A 126 -16.94 12.57 14.15
CA LEU A 126 -17.05 11.26 13.49
C LEU A 126 -17.52 10.14 14.43
N PRO A 127 -16.90 9.89 15.60
CA PRO A 127 -17.36 8.81 16.50
C PRO A 127 -18.78 9.02 16.99
N TYR A 128 -19.17 10.27 17.28
CA TYR A 128 -20.51 10.60 17.76
C TYR A 128 -21.55 10.34 16.66
N ALA A 129 -21.35 10.91 15.47
CA ALA A 129 -22.25 10.74 14.33
C ALA A 129 -22.44 9.27 13.95
N ILE A 130 -21.34 8.49 13.92
CA ILE A 130 -21.35 7.06 13.67
C ILE A 130 -22.14 6.31 14.74
N SER A 131 -21.84 6.55 16.02
CA SER A 131 -22.48 5.83 17.14
C SER A 131 -23.99 6.08 17.25
N LYS A 132 -24.45 7.25 16.80
CA LYS A 132 -25.85 7.67 16.86
C LYS A 132 -26.63 7.41 15.57
N GLY A 133 -25.99 6.89 14.53
CA GLY A 133 -26.68 6.68 13.26
C GLY A 133 -27.07 7.99 12.57
N LEU A 134 -26.32 9.09 12.80
CA LEU A 134 -26.64 10.41 12.27
C LEU A 134 -26.04 10.62 10.87
N SER A 135 -26.59 11.59 10.16
CA SER A 135 -26.11 12.02 8.85
C SER A 135 -25.53 13.43 8.92
N GLY A 136 -24.55 13.73 8.07
CA GLY A 136 -23.92 15.04 8.06
C GLY A 136 -22.83 15.19 7.01
N GLY A 137 -22.53 16.45 6.73
CA GLY A 137 -21.44 16.83 5.85
C GLY A 137 -20.10 16.73 6.56
N THR A 138 -19.09 16.12 5.93
CA THR A 138 -17.74 16.03 6.45
C THR A 138 -16.96 17.31 6.14
N THR A 139 -16.23 17.85 7.11
CA THR A 139 -15.30 18.97 6.89
C THR A 139 -14.02 18.47 6.21
N VAL A 140 -13.08 19.37 5.93
CA VAL A 140 -11.73 19.03 5.43
C VAL A 140 -11.09 17.94 6.30
N SER A 141 -11.02 18.14 7.63
CA SER A 141 -10.46 17.15 8.57
C SER A 141 -11.12 15.76 8.49
N ALA A 142 -12.45 15.66 8.53
CA ALA A 142 -13.13 14.37 8.44
C ALA A 142 -12.99 13.72 7.06
N THR A 143 -12.99 14.53 6.00
CA THR A 143 -12.82 14.07 4.62
C THR A 143 -11.42 13.52 4.39
N MET A 144 -10.38 14.15 4.93
CA MET A 144 -9.00 13.64 4.87
C MET A 144 -8.86 12.26 5.51
N ILE A 145 -9.46 12.04 6.69
CA ILE A 145 -9.45 10.74 7.36
C ILE A 145 -10.07 9.66 6.47
N ALA A 146 -11.22 9.95 5.87
CA ALA A 146 -11.92 9.01 5.01
C ALA A 146 -11.18 8.75 3.68
N ALA A 147 -10.68 9.80 3.05
CA ALA A 147 -9.88 9.72 1.83
C ALA A 147 -8.63 8.88 2.05
N HIS A 148 -7.87 9.14 3.11
CA HIS A 148 -6.68 8.37 3.46
C HIS A 148 -7.00 6.91 3.77
N SER A 149 -8.06 6.66 4.54
CA SER A 149 -8.52 5.29 4.85
C SER A 149 -8.93 4.51 3.61
N ALA A 150 -9.43 5.19 2.57
CA ALA A 150 -9.73 4.62 1.27
C ALA A 150 -8.51 4.54 0.32
N GLY A 151 -7.38 5.16 0.66
CA GLY A 151 -6.19 5.20 -0.21
C GLY A 151 -6.22 6.27 -1.31
N ILE A 152 -7.06 7.30 -1.16
CA ILE A 152 -7.17 8.44 -2.09
C ILE A 152 -6.11 9.49 -1.71
N PRO A 153 -5.16 9.83 -2.60
CA PRO A 153 -4.05 10.72 -2.27
C PRO A 153 -4.34 12.21 -2.47
N VAL A 154 -5.40 12.56 -3.23
CA VAL A 154 -5.73 13.96 -3.58
C VAL A 154 -7.15 14.28 -3.15
N PHE A 155 -7.31 15.43 -2.48
CA PHE A 155 -8.58 15.95 -2.00
C PHE A 155 -8.73 17.41 -2.45
N VAL A 156 -9.87 17.75 -3.05
CA VAL A 156 -10.21 19.12 -3.44
C VAL A 156 -11.27 19.71 -2.51
N THR A 157 -11.05 20.95 -2.09
CA THR A 157 -12.04 21.76 -1.37
C THR A 157 -12.02 23.20 -1.85
N GLY A 158 -12.96 24.03 -1.40
CA GLY A 158 -12.94 25.45 -1.70
C GLY A 158 -11.77 26.11 -0.99
N GLY A 159 -11.71 25.97 0.33
CA GLY A 159 -10.74 26.62 1.20
C GLY A 159 -10.65 25.87 2.51
N ILE A 160 -9.45 25.71 3.06
CA ILE A 160 -9.28 25.02 4.35
C ILE A 160 -9.74 25.92 5.50
N GLY A 161 -10.09 25.31 6.65
CA GLY A 161 -10.12 26.04 7.91
C GLY A 161 -8.71 26.46 8.33
N GLY A 162 -8.61 27.24 9.40
CA GLY A 162 -7.35 27.83 9.85
C GLY A 162 -7.45 28.44 11.23
N VAL A 163 -6.48 29.28 11.57
CA VAL A 163 -6.51 30.08 12.79
C VAL A 163 -7.49 31.23 12.58
N HIS A 164 -8.47 31.38 13.47
CA HIS A 164 -9.40 32.51 13.40
C HIS A 164 -8.68 33.81 13.78
N ARG A 165 -9.20 34.95 13.31
CA ARG A 165 -8.68 36.27 13.70
C ARG A 165 -8.89 36.47 15.21
N GLY A 166 -7.84 36.86 15.93
CA GLY A 166 -7.83 36.88 17.40
C GLY A 166 -7.62 35.50 18.05
N GLY A 167 -7.27 34.48 17.23
CA GLY A 167 -7.02 33.10 17.67
C GLY A 167 -5.88 32.96 18.68
N GLU A 168 -4.98 33.92 18.76
CA GLU A 168 -3.94 34.01 19.80
C GLU A 168 -4.51 34.17 21.22
N HIS A 169 -5.73 34.70 21.33
CA HIS A 169 -6.42 34.88 22.61
C HIS A 169 -7.55 33.85 22.79
N SER A 170 -8.34 33.61 21.75
CA SER A 170 -9.49 32.71 21.82
C SER A 170 -9.12 31.23 21.70
N LEU A 171 -7.95 30.92 21.13
CA LEU A 171 -7.53 29.59 20.71
C LEU A 171 -8.53 28.92 19.75
N ASP A 172 -9.31 29.71 19.02
CA ASP A 172 -10.21 29.22 17.97
C ASP A 172 -9.41 28.86 16.71
N VAL A 173 -8.97 27.60 16.66
CA VAL A 173 -8.13 27.05 15.61
C VAL A 173 -8.82 25.82 15.01
N SER A 174 -8.95 25.80 13.67
CA SER A 174 -9.58 24.68 12.98
C SER A 174 -8.79 23.37 13.16
N ALA A 175 -9.52 22.29 13.44
CA ALA A 175 -8.98 20.93 13.47
C ALA A 175 -8.39 20.49 12.11
N ASP A 176 -8.72 21.19 11.02
CA ASP A 176 -8.14 20.94 9.70
C ASP A 176 -6.61 21.05 9.69
N LEU A 177 -6.05 22.01 10.45
CA LEU A 177 -4.59 22.22 10.48
C LEU A 177 -3.86 21.07 11.16
N THR A 178 -4.40 20.58 12.27
CA THR A 178 -3.86 19.40 12.95
C THR A 178 -4.08 18.12 12.14
N GLU A 179 -5.17 18.03 11.37
CA GLU A 179 -5.38 16.89 10.47
C GLU A 179 -4.38 16.88 9.31
N LEU A 180 -4.12 18.05 8.72
CA LEU A 180 -3.06 18.22 7.73
C LEU A 180 -1.70 17.74 8.26
N GLY A 181 -1.38 17.97 9.54
CA GLY A 181 -0.15 17.45 10.14
C GLY A 181 -0.13 15.93 10.42
N ARG A 182 -1.22 15.20 10.20
CA ARG A 182 -1.37 13.78 10.59
C ARG A 182 -1.69 12.84 9.45
N THR A 183 -2.31 13.35 8.39
CA THR A 183 -2.96 12.51 7.38
C THR A 183 -2.37 12.82 6.00
N PRO A 184 -1.67 11.84 5.37
CA PRO A 184 -0.96 12.05 4.13
C PRO A 184 -1.91 12.05 2.93
N VAL A 185 -2.60 13.18 2.77
CA VAL A 185 -3.46 13.53 1.66
C VAL A 185 -3.09 14.94 1.21
N ALA A 186 -2.92 15.12 -0.10
CA ALA A 186 -2.70 16.42 -0.70
C ALA A 186 -4.04 17.15 -0.84
N VAL A 187 -4.18 18.26 -0.14
CA VAL A 187 -5.37 19.13 -0.16
C VAL A 187 -5.13 20.27 -1.15
N VAL A 188 -6.00 20.36 -2.15
CA VAL A 188 -6.02 21.42 -3.15
C VAL A 188 -7.15 22.38 -2.81
N SER A 189 -6.83 23.64 -2.55
CA SER A 189 -7.80 24.66 -2.13
C SER A 189 -7.38 26.06 -2.59
N ALA A 190 -8.28 27.04 -2.50
CA ALA A 190 -7.98 28.44 -2.75
C ALA A 190 -7.26 29.11 -1.56
N GLY A 191 -6.35 28.37 -0.91
CA GLY A 191 -5.75 28.73 0.35
C GLY A 191 -6.70 28.52 1.53
N VAL A 192 -6.69 29.48 2.45
CA VAL A 192 -7.45 29.49 3.70
C VAL A 192 -8.68 30.37 3.52
N LYS A 193 -9.84 29.98 4.08
CA LYS A 193 -11.07 30.81 3.99
C LYS A 193 -10.79 32.24 4.47
N SER A 194 -11.28 33.24 3.73
CA SER A 194 -10.98 34.67 3.92
C SER A 194 -11.36 35.28 5.28
N ILE A 195 -12.22 34.60 6.04
CA ILE A 195 -12.62 34.98 7.40
C ILE A 195 -11.52 34.74 8.46
N LEU A 196 -10.44 34.07 8.07
CA LEU A 196 -9.38 33.57 8.96
C LEU A 196 -8.13 34.45 8.93
N ASP A 197 -7.16 34.11 9.78
CA ASP A 197 -5.85 34.72 9.83
C ASP A 197 -4.84 33.88 9.04
N ILE A 198 -4.42 34.37 7.88
CA ILE A 198 -3.54 33.65 6.96
C ILE A 198 -2.13 33.51 7.55
N GLY A 199 -1.57 34.59 8.10
CA GLY A 199 -0.23 34.59 8.67
C GLY A 199 -0.09 33.56 9.79
N ARG A 200 -1.01 33.58 10.76
CA ARG A 200 -1.00 32.60 11.85
C ARG A 200 -1.31 31.18 11.39
N THR A 201 -2.12 31.03 10.34
CA THR A 201 -2.38 29.71 9.76
C THR A 201 -1.13 29.12 9.13
N LEU A 202 -0.34 29.91 8.41
CA LEU A 202 0.93 29.45 7.83
C LEU A 202 1.94 29.04 8.90
N GLU A 203 2.10 29.84 9.96
CA GLU A 203 2.96 29.51 11.12
C GLU A 203 2.52 28.22 11.82
N PHE A 204 1.21 28.01 11.96
CA PHE A 204 0.68 26.78 12.55
C PHE A 204 0.96 25.57 11.65
N LEU A 205 0.79 25.71 10.33
CA LEU A 205 1.07 24.64 9.37
C LEU A 205 2.57 24.29 9.34
N GLU A 206 3.46 25.28 9.45
CA GLU A 206 4.89 25.06 9.65
C GLU A 206 5.15 24.24 10.92
N THR A 207 4.54 24.63 12.04
CA THR A 207 4.66 23.92 13.32
C THR A 207 4.16 22.47 13.24
N GLN A 208 3.13 22.21 12.44
CA GLN A 208 2.61 20.85 12.20
C GLN A 208 3.41 20.05 11.16
N GLY A 209 4.46 20.63 10.56
CA GLY A 209 5.26 19.96 9.54
C GLY A 209 4.49 19.72 8.24
N VAL A 210 3.55 20.60 7.89
CA VAL A 210 2.75 20.51 6.66
C VAL A 210 3.50 21.21 5.53
N CYS A 211 3.71 20.51 4.42
CA CYS A 211 4.27 21.12 3.22
C CYS A 211 3.21 22.03 2.58
N VAL A 212 3.53 23.31 2.40
CA VAL A 212 2.63 24.30 1.76
C VAL A 212 3.27 24.81 0.47
N ALA A 213 2.54 24.72 -0.64
CA ALA A 213 2.96 25.26 -1.93
C ALA A 213 1.85 26.04 -2.61
N THR A 214 2.17 27.20 -3.19
CA THR A 214 1.25 27.90 -4.11
C THR A 214 1.31 27.27 -5.50
N TYR A 215 0.16 27.07 -6.13
CA TYR A 215 0.07 26.69 -7.54
C TYR A 215 0.19 27.92 -8.44
N GLY A 216 1.20 27.96 -9.32
CA GLY A 216 1.45 29.05 -10.25
C GLY A 216 2.92 29.48 -10.30
N GLN A 217 3.19 30.64 -10.90
CA GLN A 217 4.56 31.16 -11.11
C GLN A 217 5.15 31.90 -9.90
N SER A 218 4.39 32.06 -8.81
CA SER A 218 4.80 32.85 -7.65
C SER A 218 4.48 32.15 -6.34
N ASN A 219 5.18 32.56 -5.28
CA ASN A 219 4.91 32.10 -3.92
C ASN A 219 3.76 32.84 -3.25
N ASN A 220 3.07 33.77 -3.92
CA ASN A 220 1.99 34.53 -3.30
C ASN A 220 0.89 33.59 -2.81
N PHE A 221 0.58 33.61 -1.53
CA PHE A 221 -0.47 32.79 -0.97
C PHE A 221 -1.83 33.43 -1.31
N PRO A 222 -2.81 32.68 -1.85
CA PRO A 222 -4.14 33.22 -2.15
C PRO A 222 -4.98 33.40 -0.89
N ALA A 223 -5.83 34.45 -0.88
CA ALA A 223 -6.79 34.74 0.19
C ALA A 223 -8.21 34.33 -0.21
N PHE A 224 -8.39 33.10 -0.70
CA PHE A 224 -9.69 32.55 -1.11
C PHE A 224 -10.35 33.27 -2.30
N PHE A 225 -10.93 34.46 -2.09
CA PHE A 225 -11.55 35.29 -3.13
C PHE A 225 -10.55 36.23 -3.83
N SER A 226 -9.34 36.35 -3.30
CA SER A 226 -8.26 37.14 -3.90
C SER A 226 -7.06 36.26 -4.25
N PRO A 227 -6.45 36.45 -5.43
CA PRO A 227 -5.24 35.72 -5.81
C PRO A 227 -4.01 36.12 -4.98
N GLN A 228 -4.07 37.24 -4.26
CA GLN A 228 -2.97 37.75 -3.43
C GLN A 228 -3.48 38.10 -2.03
N SER A 229 -2.79 37.59 -1.01
CA SER A 229 -3.09 37.83 0.42
C SER A 229 -2.14 38.81 1.12
N GLY A 230 -1.02 39.15 0.48
CA GLY A 230 0.11 39.80 1.16
C GLY A 230 1.03 38.84 1.92
N PHE A 231 0.70 37.54 1.97
CA PHE A 231 1.54 36.47 2.53
C PHE A 231 2.10 35.58 1.42
N THR A 232 3.16 34.85 1.73
CA THR A 232 3.80 33.92 0.79
C THR A 232 3.85 32.49 1.34
N SER A 233 3.56 31.51 0.49
CA SER A 233 3.93 30.11 0.71
C SER A 233 5.46 29.95 0.77
N PRO A 234 5.99 28.96 1.50
CA PRO A 234 7.43 28.65 1.46
C PRO A 234 7.88 28.14 0.08
N TYR A 235 6.97 27.52 -0.69
CA TYR A 235 7.24 26.95 -2.01
C TYR A 235 6.15 27.30 -3.03
N HIS A 236 6.43 27.04 -4.31
CA HIS A 236 5.42 27.02 -5.37
C HIS A 236 5.65 25.82 -6.30
N VAL A 237 4.59 25.46 -7.04
CA VAL A 237 4.60 24.46 -8.11
C VAL A 237 3.92 25.07 -9.33
N ARG A 238 4.53 24.95 -10.51
CA ARG A 238 4.09 25.72 -11.70
C ARG A 238 2.97 25.05 -12.48
N ASP A 239 2.90 23.73 -12.41
CA ASP A 239 2.02 22.91 -13.23
C ASP A 239 1.62 21.61 -12.50
N PRO A 240 0.67 20.82 -13.04
CA PRO A 240 0.22 19.60 -12.42
C PRO A 240 1.31 18.52 -12.29
N GLU A 241 2.34 18.54 -13.14
CA GLU A 241 3.44 17.57 -13.10
C GLU A 241 4.36 17.82 -11.92
N GLU A 242 4.73 19.09 -11.69
CA GLU A 242 5.54 19.51 -10.56
C GLU A 242 4.80 19.25 -9.24
N ALA A 243 3.51 19.56 -9.18
CA ALA A 243 2.64 19.21 -8.05
C ALA A 243 2.59 17.69 -7.79
N ALA A 244 2.34 16.88 -8.82
CA ALA A 244 2.32 15.42 -8.68
C ALA A 244 3.67 14.84 -8.26
N LYS A 245 4.79 15.43 -8.72
CA LYS A 245 6.13 15.07 -8.29
C LYS A 245 6.35 15.40 -6.82
N LEU A 246 5.90 16.56 -6.35
CA LEU A 246 5.98 16.96 -4.95
C LEU A 246 5.20 15.99 -4.05
N ILE A 247 3.94 15.70 -4.39
CA ILE A 247 3.10 14.72 -3.66
C ILE A 247 3.78 13.36 -3.59
N GLY A 248 4.28 12.85 -4.72
CA GLY A 248 4.96 11.55 -4.76
C GLY A 248 6.29 11.50 -3.96
N ARG A 249 6.91 12.65 -3.68
CA ARG A 249 8.12 12.74 -2.82
C ARG A 249 7.76 12.87 -1.35
N ASP A 250 6.74 13.66 -1.04
CA ASP A 250 6.21 13.75 0.33
C ASP A 250 5.78 12.35 0.84
N GLU A 251 5.01 11.61 0.04
CA GLU A 251 4.63 10.22 0.34
C GLU A 251 5.82 9.27 0.58
N ALA A 252 6.98 9.55 -0.02
CA ALA A 252 8.18 8.74 0.13
C ALA A 252 9.02 9.13 1.36
N CYS A 253 9.00 10.41 1.76
CA CYS A 253 9.85 10.96 2.80
C CYS A 253 9.18 11.01 4.17
N THR A 254 7.95 11.52 4.27
CA THR A 254 7.30 11.84 5.55
C THR A 254 6.35 10.73 5.99
N ARG A 255 5.53 10.20 5.06
CA ARG A 255 4.49 9.16 5.27
C ARG A 255 3.44 9.47 6.35
N SER A 256 3.55 10.60 7.05
CA SER A 256 2.72 10.93 8.23
C SER A 256 2.23 12.38 8.27
N SER A 257 2.43 13.17 7.21
CA SER A 257 1.91 14.54 7.07
C SER A 257 1.24 14.70 5.71
N GLY A 258 0.26 15.58 5.65
CA GLY A 258 -0.40 16.01 4.43
C GLY A 258 0.31 17.19 3.77
N LEU A 259 -0.27 17.64 2.67
CA LEU A 259 0.30 18.69 1.84
C LEU A 259 -0.81 19.66 1.42
N LEU A 260 -0.54 20.96 1.46
CA LEU A 260 -1.46 22.00 0.98
C LEU A 260 -0.96 22.58 -0.35
N ILE A 261 -1.77 22.46 -1.40
CA ILE A 261 -1.58 23.16 -2.68
C ILE A 261 -2.60 24.29 -2.75
N ALA A 262 -2.12 25.52 -2.57
CA ALA A 262 -2.95 26.72 -2.61
C ALA A 262 -3.08 27.25 -4.04
N VAL A 263 -4.27 27.16 -4.62
CA VAL A 263 -4.60 27.52 -6.01
C VAL A 263 -5.29 28.89 -6.04
N PRO A 264 -4.68 29.93 -6.62
CA PRO A 264 -5.33 31.22 -6.75
C PRO A 264 -6.63 31.14 -7.57
N ILE A 265 -7.64 31.92 -7.19
CA ILE A 265 -8.83 32.13 -8.03
C ILE A 265 -8.42 32.77 -9.37
N CYS A 266 -9.12 32.45 -10.46
CA CYS A 266 -8.85 33.03 -11.78
C CYS A 266 -8.98 34.56 -11.76
N GLU A 267 -8.12 35.27 -12.50
CA GLU A 267 -8.08 36.74 -12.55
C GLU A 267 -9.43 37.36 -12.96
N GLU A 268 -10.16 36.71 -13.87
CA GLU A 268 -11.49 37.10 -14.32
C GLU A 268 -12.53 37.22 -13.18
N HIS A 269 -12.33 36.48 -12.09
CA HIS A 269 -13.19 36.54 -10.90
C HIS A 269 -12.53 37.31 -9.73
N ALA A 270 -11.25 37.68 -9.85
CA ALA A 270 -10.50 38.39 -8.82
C ALA A 270 -10.96 39.85 -8.62
N ALA A 271 -11.58 40.46 -9.62
CA ALA A 271 -12.02 41.86 -9.57
C ALA A 271 -13.04 42.16 -8.46
N VAL A 272 -13.75 41.15 -7.97
CA VAL A 272 -14.72 41.29 -6.86
C VAL A 272 -14.06 41.05 -5.49
N GLY A 273 -12.82 40.58 -5.45
CA GLY A 273 -12.12 40.16 -4.22
C GLY A 273 -12.11 41.25 -3.15
N GLN A 274 -11.75 42.48 -3.50
CA GLN A 274 -11.74 43.60 -2.54
C GLN A 274 -13.13 43.91 -1.99
N GLN A 275 -14.16 43.89 -2.85
CA GLN A 275 -15.55 44.10 -2.42
C GLN A 275 -16.00 43.00 -1.43
N ILE A 276 -15.59 41.75 -1.67
CA ILE A 276 -15.93 40.63 -0.79
C ILE A 276 -15.16 40.73 0.53
N ASP A 277 -13.89 41.13 0.51
CA ASP A 277 -13.09 41.32 1.71
C ASP A 277 -13.65 42.42 2.62
N ASP A 278 -14.10 43.55 2.06
CA ASP A 278 -14.76 44.62 2.83
C ASP A 278 -16.06 44.11 3.48
N ALA A 279 -16.84 43.30 2.75
CA ALA A 279 -18.03 42.65 3.29
C ALA A 279 -17.69 41.64 4.40
N ILE A 280 -16.57 40.92 4.30
CA ILE A 280 -16.09 39.99 5.34
C ILE A 280 -15.70 40.75 6.61
N GLN A 281 -14.97 41.87 6.49
CA GLN A 281 -14.63 42.68 7.67
C GLN A 281 -15.89 43.13 8.42
N THR A 282 -16.89 43.58 7.67
CA THR A 282 -18.19 43.98 8.22
C THR A 282 -18.88 42.81 8.92
N ALA A 283 -18.98 41.64 8.25
CA ALA A 283 -19.64 40.46 8.79
C ALA A 283 -18.92 39.87 10.02
N VAL A 284 -17.58 39.92 10.08
CA VAL A 284 -16.78 39.50 11.24
C VAL A 284 -17.02 40.43 12.43
N ALA A 285 -17.08 41.74 12.21
CA ALA A 285 -17.38 42.72 13.25
C ALA A 285 -18.80 42.53 13.80
N GLU A 286 -19.78 42.33 12.91
CA GLU A 286 -21.16 42.01 13.31
C GLU A 286 -21.24 40.71 14.10
N ALA A 287 -20.59 39.63 13.65
CA ALA A 287 -20.57 38.33 14.34
C ALA A 287 -19.99 38.45 15.77
N SER A 288 -18.97 39.29 15.94
CA SER A 288 -18.37 39.58 17.23
C SER A 288 -19.32 40.38 18.14
N PHE A 289 -20.02 41.36 17.57
CA PHE A 289 -21.00 42.18 18.28
C PHE A 289 -22.21 41.37 18.79
N VAL A 290 -22.67 40.39 18.00
CA VAL A 290 -23.76 39.47 18.39
C VAL A 290 -23.28 38.20 19.10
N GLU A 291 -22.01 38.14 19.47
CA GLU A 291 -21.36 37.05 20.22
C GLU A 291 -21.53 35.62 19.63
N ILE A 292 -21.53 35.49 18.30
CA ILE A 292 -21.54 34.16 17.65
C ILE A 292 -20.18 33.49 17.85
N ARG A 293 -20.16 32.23 18.29
CA ARG A 293 -18.92 31.50 18.65
C ARG A 293 -18.87 30.08 18.08
N GLY A 294 -17.65 29.57 17.94
CA GLY A 294 -17.38 28.18 17.55
C GLY A 294 -17.89 27.84 16.15
N LYS A 295 -18.53 26.68 16.01
CA LYS A 295 -18.89 26.11 14.68
C LYS A 295 -19.89 26.95 13.89
N ASP A 296 -20.61 27.85 14.55
CA ASP A 296 -21.69 28.68 13.99
C ASP A 296 -21.17 30.01 13.39
N VAL A 297 -19.91 30.38 13.65
CA VAL A 297 -19.27 31.61 13.12
C VAL A 297 -19.19 31.58 11.59
N THR A 298 -18.66 30.50 11.01
CA THR A 298 -18.48 30.41 9.55
C THR A 298 -19.80 30.47 8.78
N PRO A 299 -20.86 29.71 9.12
CA PRO A 299 -22.14 29.81 8.40
C PRO A 299 -22.79 31.18 8.51
N PHE A 300 -22.68 31.87 9.66
CA PHE A 300 -23.18 33.23 9.82
C PHE A 300 -22.47 34.21 8.89
N ILE A 301 -21.12 34.21 8.91
CA ILE A 301 -20.34 35.14 8.10
C ILE A 301 -20.59 34.91 6.61
N LEU A 302 -20.61 33.66 6.14
CA LEU A 302 -20.85 33.37 4.71
C LEU A 302 -22.23 33.86 4.25
N ARG A 303 -23.27 33.68 5.08
CA ARG A 303 -24.61 34.21 4.78
C ARG A 303 -24.60 35.72 4.68
N ARG A 304 -23.99 36.39 5.67
CA ARG A 304 -23.95 37.84 5.73
C ARG A 304 -23.14 38.47 4.60
N VAL A 305 -22.00 37.87 4.25
CA VAL A 305 -21.19 38.29 3.09
C VAL A 305 -21.98 38.15 1.79
N ASN A 306 -22.77 37.09 1.64
CA ASN A 306 -23.62 36.91 0.46
C ASN A 306 -24.70 37.99 0.34
N GLU A 307 -25.31 38.40 1.45
CA GLU A 307 -26.26 39.52 1.50
C GLU A 307 -25.59 40.84 1.13
N LEU A 308 -24.45 41.15 1.74
CA LEU A 308 -23.70 42.40 1.52
C LEU A 308 -23.16 42.52 0.09
N THR A 309 -22.79 41.39 -0.52
CA THR A 309 -22.26 41.34 -1.89
C THR A 309 -23.32 41.09 -2.96
N LYS A 310 -24.60 40.97 -2.57
CA LYS A 310 -25.74 40.69 -3.46
C LYS A 310 -25.53 39.45 -4.35
N GLY A 311 -25.01 38.37 -3.77
CA GLY A 311 -24.79 37.10 -4.47
C GLY A 311 -23.40 36.92 -5.09
N LYS A 312 -22.61 37.99 -5.26
CA LYS A 312 -21.31 37.88 -5.95
C LYS A 312 -20.30 37.00 -5.21
N SER A 313 -20.36 36.93 -3.87
CA SER A 313 -19.48 36.02 -3.12
C SER A 313 -19.80 34.55 -3.39
N LEU A 314 -21.07 34.21 -3.65
CA LEU A 314 -21.46 32.85 -4.00
C LEU A 314 -20.94 32.50 -5.40
N GLU A 315 -21.09 33.39 -6.38
CA GLU A 315 -20.54 33.20 -7.74
C GLU A 315 -19.03 32.98 -7.71
N ALA A 316 -18.29 33.81 -6.97
CA ALA A 316 -16.84 33.63 -6.79
C ALA A 316 -16.49 32.31 -6.09
N ASN A 317 -17.31 31.88 -5.13
CA ASN A 317 -17.12 30.61 -4.42
C ASN A 317 -17.38 29.37 -5.32
N VAL A 318 -18.32 29.47 -6.25
CA VAL A 318 -18.53 28.43 -7.29
C VAL A 318 -17.36 28.41 -8.27
N ALA A 319 -16.91 29.58 -8.73
CA ALA A 319 -15.79 29.68 -9.66
C ALA A 319 -14.48 29.13 -9.07
N LEU A 320 -14.18 29.43 -7.80
CA LEU A 320 -12.96 28.92 -7.16
C LEU A 320 -13.01 27.40 -6.96
N ILE A 321 -14.16 26.81 -6.56
CA ILE A 321 -14.22 25.35 -6.37
C ILE A 321 -14.10 24.62 -7.71
N HIS A 322 -14.65 25.18 -8.78
CA HIS A 322 -14.45 24.67 -10.15
C HIS A 322 -12.97 24.69 -10.55
N ASN A 323 -12.26 25.79 -10.28
CA ASN A 323 -10.84 25.89 -10.56
C ASN A 323 -10.02 24.89 -9.74
N ASN A 324 -10.30 24.76 -8.44
CA ASN A 324 -9.62 23.80 -7.57
C ASN A 324 -9.87 22.36 -8.01
N ALA A 325 -11.11 22.04 -8.42
CA ALA A 325 -11.47 20.72 -8.94
C ALA A 325 -10.75 20.42 -10.26
N LYS A 326 -10.61 21.41 -11.14
CA LYS A 326 -9.83 21.29 -12.38
C LYS A 326 -8.37 20.99 -12.09
N VAL A 327 -7.71 21.83 -11.29
CA VAL A 327 -6.30 21.68 -10.94
C VAL A 327 -6.04 20.38 -10.17
N GLY A 328 -6.85 20.09 -9.16
CA GLY A 328 -6.72 18.86 -8.36
C GLY A 328 -6.91 17.58 -9.18
N SER A 329 -7.83 17.58 -10.15
CA SER A 329 -8.01 16.44 -11.07
C SER A 329 -6.81 16.26 -11.98
N GLN A 330 -6.27 17.35 -12.55
CA GLN A 330 -5.06 17.29 -13.37
C GLN A 330 -3.86 16.76 -12.59
N ILE A 331 -3.70 17.19 -11.34
CA ILE A 331 -2.66 16.69 -10.42
C ILE A 331 -2.86 15.19 -10.13
N ALA A 332 -4.09 14.76 -9.85
CA ALA A 332 -4.39 13.34 -9.60
C ALA A 332 -4.08 12.47 -10.83
N CYS A 333 -4.46 12.93 -12.02
CA CYS A 333 -4.14 12.28 -13.29
C CYS A 333 -2.63 12.14 -13.51
N GLU A 334 -1.87 13.20 -13.27
CA GLU A 334 -0.42 13.17 -13.44
C GLU A 334 0.27 12.30 -12.38
N LEU A 335 -0.22 12.30 -11.14
CA LEU A 335 0.24 11.38 -10.09
C LEU A 335 -0.02 9.91 -10.47
N ALA A 336 -1.19 9.60 -11.03
CA ALA A 336 -1.52 8.26 -11.51
C ALA A 336 -0.60 7.82 -12.65
N LYS A 337 -0.38 8.67 -13.66
CA LYS A 337 0.60 8.39 -14.75
C LYS A 337 1.99 8.11 -14.21
N ARG A 338 2.49 8.94 -13.28
CA ARG A 338 3.81 8.75 -12.66
C ARG A 338 3.90 7.44 -11.88
N ARG A 339 2.83 7.04 -11.18
CA ARG A 339 2.76 5.74 -10.49
C ARG A 339 2.77 4.57 -11.47
N HIS A 340 2.07 4.68 -12.60
CA HIS A 340 2.12 3.71 -13.69
C HIS A 340 3.52 3.63 -14.34
N ASP A 341 4.13 4.77 -14.66
CA ASP A 341 5.47 4.84 -15.25
C ASP A 341 6.53 4.29 -14.31
N ARG A 342 6.43 4.56 -13.00
CA ARG A 342 7.32 3.97 -11.98
C ARG A 342 7.14 2.46 -11.91
N LYS A 343 5.92 1.94 -12.04
CA LYS A 343 5.66 0.49 -12.14
C LYS A 343 6.17 -0.12 -13.43
N ARG A 344 6.18 0.63 -14.54
CA ARG A 344 6.68 0.19 -15.85
C ARG A 344 8.20 0.26 -15.96
N LYS A 345 8.83 1.24 -15.30
CA LYS A 345 10.29 1.47 -15.26
C LYS A 345 10.99 0.75 -14.12
N GLN A 346 10.29 0.39 -13.03
CA GLN A 346 10.79 -0.68 -12.18
C GLN A 346 10.80 -1.93 -13.05
N PRO A 347 11.96 -2.59 -13.25
CA PRO A 347 11.94 -3.91 -13.87
C PRO A 347 10.93 -4.71 -13.05
N THR A 348 9.94 -5.30 -13.71
CA THR A 348 9.04 -6.26 -13.08
C THR A 348 9.95 -7.34 -12.51
N SER A 349 10.28 -7.23 -11.23
CA SER A 349 11.16 -8.20 -10.57
C SER A 349 10.37 -9.48 -10.48
N TYR A 350 10.50 -10.31 -11.50
CA TYR A 350 10.07 -11.69 -11.45
C TYR A 350 11.07 -12.40 -10.53
N HIS A 351 10.55 -13.01 -9.48
CA HIS A 351 11.31 -14.01 -8.76
C HIS A 351 11.25 -15.29 -9.60
N VAL A 352 12.40 -15.82 -10.00
CA VAL A 352 12.45 -17.12 -10.68
C VAL A 352 12.75 -18.18 -9.63
N VAL A 353 11.88 -19.18 -9.51
CA VAL A 353 12.09 -20.33 -8.62
C VAL A 353 12.25 -21.56 -9.50
N ILE A 354 13.42 -22.19 -9.40
CA ILE A 354 13.76 -23.41 -10.14
C ILE A 354 13.83 -24.55 -9.13
N GLY A 355 13.05 -25.60 -9.32
CA GLY A 355 13.14 -26.78 -8.46
C GLY A 355 12.00 -27.77 -8.62
N GLY A 356 12.09 -28.87 -7.85
CA GLY A 356 11.13 -29.96 -7.94
C GLY A 356 9.74 -29.64 -7.39
N ILE A 357 8.75 -30.33 -7.96
CA ILE A 357 7.37 -30.45 -7.49
C ILE A 357 7.01 -31.93 -7.43
N ASN A 358 6.38 -32.36 -6.35
CA ASN A 358 6.14 -33.78 -6.05
C ASN A 358 4.72 -34.02 -5.57
N VAL A 359 4.25 -35.26 -5.69
CA VAL A 359 3.15 -35.80 -4.90
C VAL A 359 3.72 -36.64 -3.76
N ASP A 360 3.52 -36.19 -2.53
CA ASP A 360 4.03 -36.85 -1.34
C ASP A 360 2.91 -37.72 -0.72
N PHE A 361 3.15 -39.02 -0.62
CA PHE A 361 2.34 -39.99 0.11
C PHE A 361 3.01 -40.28 1.45
N ILE A 362 2.32 -39.99 2.55
CA ILE A 362 2.79 -40.26 3.90
C ILE A 362 1.93 -41.37 4.47
N ALA A 363 2.49 -42.57 4.56
CA ALA A 363 1.88 -43.73 5.19
C ALA A 363 2.32 -43.81 6.66
N LYS A 364 1.37 -43.74 7.59
CA LYS A 364 1.62 -43.91 9.02
C LYS A 364 1.11 -45.25 9.50
N GLY A 365 2.01 -46.11 9.98
CA GLY A 365 1.67 -47.36 10.64
C GLY A 365 1.10 -47.14 12.05
N LYS A 366 0.30 -48.10 12.53
CA LYS A 366 -0.19 -48.15 13.92
C LYS A 366 0.65 -49.07 14.83
N THR A 367 1.79 -49.52 14.34
CA THR A 367 2.73 -50.38 15.06
C THR A 367 4.14 -49.81 14.89
N GLU A 368 5.04 -50.14 15.81
CA GLU A 368 6.45 -49.72 15.70
C GLU A 368 7.23 -50.55 14.69
N ASP A 369 6.94 -51.85 14.59
CA ASP A 369 7.49 -52.72 13.55
C ASP A 369 6.52 -52.81 12.37
N ILE A 370 7.00 -52.39 11.19
CA ILE A 370 6.22 -52.24 9.97
C ILE A 370 6.88 -52.95 8.77
N PHE A 371 7.94 -53.73 9.00
CA PHE A 371 8.70 -54.34 7.90
C PHE A 371 8.17 -55.73 7.51
N GLY A 372 8.11 -56.01 6.20
CA GLY A 372 7.85 -57.36 5.66
C GLY A 372 6.40 -57.87 5.73
N GLN A 373 5.44 -57.05 6.16
CA GLN A 373 4.02 -57.44 6.28
C GLN A 373 3.05 -56.31 5.93
N THR A 374 1.75 -56.63 5.76
CA THR A 374 0.69 -55.62 5.63
C THR A 374 0.32 -55.08 7.02
N ASN A 375 0.46 -53.79 7.23
CA ASN A 375 0.21 -53.15 8.52
C ASN A 375 -1.02 -52.23 8.45
N PRO A 376 -1.86 -52.19 9.50
CA PRO A 376 -2.94 -51.20 9.59
C PRO A 376 -2.36 -49.80 9.75
N GLY A 377 -2.93 -48.83 9.04
CA GLY A 377 -2.41 -47.47 9.01
C GLY A 377 -3.28 -46.50 8.24
N ASN A 378 -2.78 -45.28 8.11
CA ASN A 378 -3.43 -44.20 7.36
C ASN A 378 -2.45 -43.67 6.32
N VAL A 379 -2.95 -43.35 5.12
CA VAL A 379 -2.15 -42.71 4.06
C VAL A 379 -2.69 -41.32 3.80
N CYS A 380 -1.81 -40.33 3.85
CA CYS A 380 -2.12 -38.95 3.51
C CYS A 380 -1.41 -38.58 2.22
N GLN A 381 -2.13 -37.93 1.30
CA GLN A 381 -1.54 -37.33 0.11
C GLN A 381 -1.36 -35.83 0.35
N SER A 382 -0.19 -35.32 -0.02
CA SER A 382 0.12 -33.89 -0.04
C SER A 382 0.95 -33.54 -1.28
N PHE A 383 1.07 -32.25 -1.59
CA PHE A 383 1.88 -31.81 -2.72
C PHE A 383 3.18 -31.22 -2.21
N GLY A 384 4.28 -31.89 -2.56
CA GLY A 384 5.65 -31.71 -2.10
C GLY A 384 6.56 -30.96 -3.07
N GLY A 385 7.85 -30.93 -2.75
CA GLY A 385 8.89 -30.29 -3.54
C GLY A 385 9.36 -28.95 -2.95
N VAL A 386 10.67 -28.82 -2.73
CA VAL A 386 11.27 -27.61 -2.15
C VAL A 386 11.09 -26.39 -3.05
N GLY A 387 11.28 -26.55 -4.37
CA GLY A 387 11.03 -25.49 -5.35
C GLY A 387 9.57 -25.03 -5.30
N ARG A 388 8.63 -25.97 -5.32
CA ARG A 388 7.20 -25.65 -5.23
C ARG A 388 6.82 -24.99 -3.90
N ASN A 389 7.41 -25.41 -2.77
CA ASN A 389 7.18 -24.79 -1.45
C ASN A 389 7.61 -23.31 -1.45
N ILE A 390 8.77 -23.00 -2.01
CA ILE A 390 9.28 -21.63 -2.08
C ILE A 390 8.40 -20.79 -3.01
N ALA A 391 8.06 -21.32 -4.18
CA ALA A 391 7.22 -20.61 -5.15
C ALA A 391 5.79 -20.36 -4.63
N ASP A 392 5.22 -21.33 -3.91
CA ASP A 392 3.91 -21.21 -3.25
C ASP A 392 3.92 -20.09 -2.19
N ILE A 393 4.90 -20.09 -1.28
CA ILE A 393 5.03 -19.05 -0.25
C ILE A 393 5.19 -17.67 -0.88
N LEU A 394 6.09 -17.52 -1.86
CA LEU A 394 6.31 -16.24 -2.52
C LEU A 394 5.05 -15.75 -3.27
N SER A 395 4.33 -16.64 -3.93
CA SER A 395 3.06 -16.32 -4.61
C SER A 395 2.00 -15.86 -3.62
N ARG A 396 1.88 -16.54 -2.47
CA ARG A 396 0.95 -16.16 -1.37
C ARG A 396 1.31 -14.83 -0.71
N LEU A 397 2.59 -14.45 -0.72
CA LEU A 397 3.07 -13.12 -0.29
C LEU A 397 2.85 -12.03 -1.34
N GLY A 398 2.11 -12.31 -2.43
CA GLY A 398 1.80 -11.35 -3.49
C GLY A 398 2.97 -11.05 -4.43
N ARG A 399 4.01 -11.89 -4.44
CA ARG A 399 5.16 -11.72 -5.35
C ARG A 399 4.86 -12.32 -6.71
N ARG A 400 5.40 -11.70 -7.77
CA ARG A 400 5.38 -12.28 -9.12
C ARG A 400 6.48 -13.30 -9.22
N VAL A 401 6.08 -14.57 -9.23
CA VAL A 401 7.00 -15.71 -9.29
C VAL A 401 6.83 -16.40 -10.63
N LEU A 402 7.92 -16.75 -11.31
CA LEU A 402 7.92 -17.75 -12.38
C LEU A 402 8.44 -19.06 -11.77
N PHE A 403 7.59 -20.07 -11.68
CA PHE A 403 7.99 -21.39 -11.18
C PHE A 403 8.38 -22.31 -12.34
N ILE A 404 9.64 -22.72 -12.37
CA ILE A 404 10.21 -23.62 -13.39
C ILE A 404 10.40 -25.00 -12.77
N SER A 405 9.73 -26.00 -13.36
CA SER A 405 9.74 -27.39 -12.90
C SER A 405 9.40 -28.36 -14.03
N ALA A 406 9.24 -29.65 -13.72
CA ALA A 406 8.80 -30.67 -14.67
C ALA A 406 7.82 -31.66 -14.01
N ILE A 407 6.76 -32.02 -14.73
CA ILE A 407 5.73 -33.00 -14.35
C ILE A 407 5.38 -33.92 -15.52
N GLY A 408 4.82 -35.09 -15.21
CA GLY A 408 4.33 -36.02 -16.21
C GLY A 408 2.98 -35.61 -16.79
N SER A 409 2.44 -36.44 -17.67
CA SER A 409 1.09 -36.29 -18.22
C SER A 409 0.12 -37.31 -17.61
N ASP A 410 0.16 -37.45 -16.29
CA ASP A 410 -0.60 -38.43 -15.51
C ASP A 410 -1.66 -37.76 -14.60
N SER A 411 -2.46 -38.57 -13.89
CA SER A 411 -3.48 -38.06 -12.95
C SER A 411 -2.87 -37.24 -11.80
N HIS A 412 -1.65 -37.56 -11.39
CA HIS A 412 -0.91 -36.81 -10.36
C HIS A 412 -0.60 -35.39 -10.82
N SER A 413 -0.22 -35.19 -12.08
CA SER A 413 0.07 -33.86 -12.64
C SER A 413 -1.16 -32.95 -12.58
N HIS A 414 -2.34 -33.48 -12.86
CA HIS A 414 -3.61 -32.76 -12.79
C HIS A 414 -3.93 -32.31 -11.35
N ALA A 415 -3.79 -33.22 -10.38
CA ALA A 415 -4.06 -32.93 -8.97
C ALA A 415 -3.12 -31.83 -8.43
N VAL A 416 -1.84 -31.91 -8.77
CA VAL A 416 -0.82 -30.94 -8.40
C VAL A 416 -1.09 -29.56 -8.99
N LEU A 417 -1.41 -29.49 -10.29
CA LEU A 417 -1.68 -28.22 -10.97
C LEU A 417 -2.94 -27.55 -10.44
N ASN A 418 -3.98 -28.32 -10.14
CA ASN A 418 -5.19 -27.80 -9.50
C ASN A 418 -4.90 -27.20 -8.11
N TYR A 419 -4.04 -27.84 -7.31
CA TYR A 419 -3.58 -27.29 -6.04
C TYR A 419 -2.75 -26.00 -6.21
N CYS A 420 -1.99 -25.90 -7.29
CA CYS A 420 -1.11 -24.76 -7.58
C CYS A 420 -1.76 -23.67 -8.44
N GLN A 421 -3.09 -23.63 -8.56
CA GLN A 421 -3.82 -22.69 -9.45
C GLN A 421 -3.55 -21.20 -9.17
N HIS A 422 -3.13 -20.85 -7.96
CA HIS A 422 -2.78 -19.48 -7.56
C HIS A 422 -1.32 -19.11 -7.89
N MET A 423 -0.52 -20.06 -8.37
CA MET A 423 0.86 -19.86 -8.78
C MET A 423 0.95 -19.70 -10.30
N ASN A 424 1.96 -18.98 -10.78
CA ASN A 424 2.28 -18.99 -12.20
C ASN A 424 3.06 -20.27 -12.56
N THR A 425 2.33 -21.25 -13.10
CA THR A 425 2.86 -22.56 -13.51
C THR A 425 3.27 -22.63 -14.98
N SER A 426 3.38 -21.49 -15.69
CA SER A 426 3.73 -21.48 -17.12
C SER A 426 5.14 -22.03 -17.42
N GLY A 427 6.03 -22.02 -16.42
CA GLY A 427 7.37 -22.59 -16.51
C GLY A 427 7.45 -24.10 -16.24
N ILE A 428 6.34 -24.78 -15.93
CA ILE A 428 6.33 -26.22 -15.65
C ILE A 428 6.24 -27.03 -16.95
N ALA A 429 7.28 -27.82 -17.25
CA ALA A 429 7.29 -28.74 -18.38
C ALA A 429 6.27 -29.87 -18.13
N ARG A 430 5.46 -30.18 -19.14
CA ARG A 430 4.56 -31.35 -19.14
C ARG A 430 5.09 -32.37 -20.13
N LEU A 431 5.55 -33.51 -19.63
CA LEU A 431 6.22 -34.53 -20.42
C LEU A 431 5.28 -35.73 -20.58
N ALA A 432 5.01 -36.14 -21.82
CA ALA A 432 4.05 -37.22 -22.12
C ALA A 432 4.54 -38.59 -21.64
N ASP A 433 5.83 -38.88 -21.82
CA ASP A 433 6.44 -40.19 -21.57
C ASP A 433 7.08 -40.32 -20.18
N GLN A 434 6.76 -39.41 -19.26
CA GLN A 434 7.35 -39.37 -17.92
C GLN A 434 6.24 -39.36 -16.85
N ARG A 435 6.58 -39.83 -15.65
CA ARG A 435 5.67 -39.81 -14.49
C ARG A 435 5.96 -38.59 -13.61
N THR A 436 4.90 -37.98 -13.07
CA THR A 436 5.02 -36.91 -12.09
C THR A 436 5.74 -37.44 -10.85
N ALA A 437 6.70 -36.66 -10.35
CA ALA A 437 7.53 -37.09 -9.22
C ALA A 437 6.67 -37.46 -8.01
N THR A 438 6.97 -38.60 -7.39
CA THR A 438 6.30 -39.05 -6.18
C THR A 438 7.30 -39.33 -5.07
N TYR A 439 6.89 -39.05 -3.84
CA TYR A 439 7.63 -39.41 -2.64
C TYR A 439 6.73 -40.24 -1.75
N CYS A 440 7.17 -41.41 -1.34
CA CYS A 440 6.48 -42.22 -0.35
C CYS A 440 7.32 -42.25 0.94
N ALA A 441 6.75 -41.76 2.02
CA ALA A 441 7.33 -41.88 3.35
C ALA A 441 6.47 -42.81 4.19
N VAL A 442 7.08 -43.87 4.72
CA VAL A 442 6.48 -44.75 5.71
C VAL A 442 7.03 -44.38 7.08
N ILE A 443 6.16 -43.92 7.97
CA ILE A 443 6.50 -43.54 9.34
C ILE A 443 5.86 -44.49 10.35
N THR A 444 6.56 -44.75 11.45
CA THR A 444 6.08 -45.55 12.58
C THR A 444 4.96 -44.83 13.34
N GLU A 445 4.33 -45.50 14.31
CA GLU A 445 3.36 -44.87 15.21
C GLU A 445 3.95 -43.66 15.96
N SER A 446 5.21 -43.78 16.40
CA SER A 446 5.99 -42.73 17.07
C SER A 446 6.38 -41.58 16.13
N GLY A 447 6.17 -41.72 14.82
CA GLY A 447 6.47 -40.70 13.82
C GLY A 447 7.89 -40.75 13.27
N GLU A 448 8.67 -41.78 13.61
CA GLU A 448 10.00 -41.95 13.04
C GLU A 448 9.91 -42.47 11.60
N LEU A 449 10.79 -41.97 10.72
CA LEU A 449 10.84 -42.39 9.33
C LEU A 449 11.44 -43.80 9.25
N SER A 450 10.64 -44.77 8.84
CA SER A 450 11.08 -46.15 8.62
C SER A 450 11.63 -46.33 7.21
N LEU A 451 10.90 -45.86 6.18
CA LEU A 451 11.31 -45.95 4.78
C LEU A 451 10.90 -44.69 4.02
N GLY A 452 11.83 -44.13 3.26
CA GLY A 452 11.54 -43.07 2.28
C GLY A 452 11.93 -43.55 0.88
N LEU A 453 10.98 -43.52 -0.06
CA LEU A 453 11.21 -43.86 -1.47
C LEU A 453 10.78 -42.68 -2.34
N GLY A 454 11.69 -42.16 -3.15
CA GLY A 454 11.41 -41.08 -4.10
C GLY A 454 11.56 -41.53 -5.54
N ASP A 455 10.50 -41.42 -6.33
CA ASP A 455 10.55 -41.45 -7.79
C ASP A 455 10.58 -39.99 -8.27
N MET A 456 11.78 -39.43 -8.48
CA MET A 456 11.98 -38.00 -8.75
C MET A 456 12.86 -37.73 -9.96
N ASP A 457 13.11 -38.73 -10.81
CA ASP A 457 14.03 -38.61 -11.95
C ASP A 457 13.55 -37.62 -13.00
N ILE A 458 12.24 -37.35 -13.05
CA ILE A 458 11.68 -36.31 -13.92
C ILE A 458 12.30 -34.92 -13.65
N HIS A 459 12.79 -34.63 -12.44
CA HIS A 459 13.46 -33.34 -12.18
C HIS A 459 14.78 -33.19 -12.93
N GLN A 460 15.38 -34.29 -13.41
CA GLN A 460 16.55 -34.23 -14.30
C GLN A 460 16.21 -33.59 -15.66
N GLN A 461 14.92 -33.54 -16.02
CA GLN A 461 14.41 -32.88 -17.22
C GLN A 461 14.33 -31.35 -17.08
N ILE A 462 14.55 -30.81 -15.87
CA ILE A 462 14.77 -29.38 -15.65
C ILE A 462 16.21 -29.05 -16.09
N THR A 463 16.46 -29.22 -17.38
CA THR A 463 17.77 -29.03 -18.02
C THR A 463 18.09 -27.55 -18.15
N GLU A 464 19.36 -27.21 -18.29
CA GLU A 464 19.77 -25.82 -18.53
C GLU A 464 19.15 -25.27 -19.81
N GLN A 465 19.06 -26.08 -20.87
CA GLN A 465 18.45 -25.65 -22.13
C GLN A 465 16.96 -25.32 -21.95
N TYR A 466 16.26 -26.03 -21.07
CA TYR A 466 14.87 -25.74 -20.75
C TYR A 466 14.73 -24.46 -19.91
N VAL A 467 15.57 -24.33 -18.88
CA VAL A 467 15.64 -23.13 -18.03
C VAL A 467 16.02 -21.90 -18.85
N SER A 468 17.01 -22.02 -19.74
CA SER A 468 17.47 -20.93 -20.59
C SER A 468 16.35 -20.47 -21.50
N ARG A 469 15.62 -21.32 -22.23
CA ARG A 469 14.50 -20.88 -23.09
C ARG A 469 13.44 -20.07 -22.35
N LEU A 470 13.19 -20.39 -21.08
CA LEU A 470 12.22 -19.68 -20.24
C LEU A 470 12.77 -18.36 -19.69
N ILE A 471 14.09 -18.25 -19.51
CA ILE A 471 14.79 -17.04 -19.05
C ILE A 471 15.32 -16.19 -20.22
N ASP A 472 15.50 -16.74 -21.41
CA ASP A 472 15.93 -16.11 -22.68
C ASP A 472 14.80 -15.24 -23.24
N LEU A 473 13.55 -15.49 -22.84
CA LEU A 473 12.45 -14.52 -22.96
C LEU A 473 12.68 -13.24 -22.12
N LEU A 474 13.74 -13.20 -21.31
CA LEU A 474 14.17 -12.08 -20.48
C LEU A 474 15.64 -11.64 -20.72
N ALA A 475 16.57 -12.47 -21.23
CA ALA A 475 17.86 -12.07 -21.85
C ALA A 475 18.77 -13.27 -22.30
N CYS A 476 19.28 -13.23 -23.55
CA CYS A 476 20.39 -13.89 -24.27
C CYS A 476 21.13 -15.22 -23.83
N ASN A 477 21.49 -16.02 -24.86
CA ASN A 477 22.05 -17.41 -24.98
C ASN A 477 23.37 -17.87 -24.25
N TYR A 478 23.46 -19.22 -24.03
CA TYR A 478 24.63 -20.18 -23.84
C TYR A 478 24.77 -20.97 -22.47
N PRO A 479 25.36 -22.21 -22.40
CA PRO A 479 25.23 -23.26 -21.32
C PRO A 479 26.45 -23.37 -20.34
N PRO A 480 26.63 -24.33 -19.38
CA PRO A 480 25.76 -25.25 -18.60
C PRO A 480 25.82 -25.02 -17.04
N SER A 481 25.22 -25.85 -16.17
CA SER A 481 24.81 -25.84 -14.72
C SER A 481 25.41 -24.83 -13.73
N TYR A 482 26.61 -24.37 -14.02
CA TYR A 482 27.11 -23.02 -13.74
C TYR A 482 26.13 -21.93 -14.18
N TYR A 483 25.20 -22.24 -15.10
CA TYR A 483 24.32 -21.32 -15.79
C TYR A 483 23.50 -20.45 -14.87
N VAL A 484 22.80 -21.00 -13.86
CA VAL A 484 21.98 -20.13 -12.98
C VAL A 484 22.84 -19.14 -12.21
N CYS A 485 24.00 -19.59 -11.70
CA CYS A 485 24.96 -18.74 -11.00
C CYS A 485 25.70 -17.77 -11.95
N GLY A 486 26.03 -18.20 -13.17
CA GLY A 486 26.72 -17.41 -14.20
C GLY A 486 25.81 -16.37 -14.83
N LEU A 487 24.58 -16.75 -15.19
CA LEU A 487 23.52 -15.87 -15.64
C LEU A 487 23.15 -14.87 -14.54
N ALA A 488 23.02 -15.32 -13.28
CA ALA A 488 22.77 -14.40 -12.18
C ALA A 488 23.90 -13.39 -12.01
N LYS A 489 25.16 -13.78 -12.24
CA LYS A 489 26.30 -12.85 -12.26
C LYS A 489 26.18 -11.83 -13.39
N GLU A 490 25.88 -12.27 -14.61
CA GLU A 490 25.71 -11.39 -15.78
C GLU A 490 24.54 -10.42 -15.60
N LEU A 491 23.45 -10.87 -14.99
CA LEU A 491 22.26 -10.08 -14.73
C LEU A 491 22.28 -9.36 -13.38
N ALA A 492 23.38 -9.43 -12.62
CA ALA A 492 23.52 -8.89 -11.27
C ALA A 492 22.37 -9.26 -10.30
N LEU A 493 21.90 -10.51 -10.38
CA LEU A 493 20.83 -11.06 -9.56
C LEU A 493 21.36 -11.76 -8.31
N SER A 494 20.65 -11.61 -7.19
CA SER A 494 20.93 -12.38 -5.97
C SER A 494 20.42 -13.82 -6.10
N VAL A 495 21.26 -14.79 -5.75
CA VAL A 495 20.93 -16.23 -5.81
C VAL A 495 20.79 -16.80 -4.40
N TRP A 496 19.66 -17.44 -4.12
CA TRP A 496 19.45 -18.26 -2.93
C TRP A 496 19.50 -19.74 -3.29
N TYR A 497 20.28 -20.52 -2.56
CA TYR A 497 20.38 -21.97 -2.74
C TYR A 497 19.86 -22.75 -1.53
N GLU A 498 18.84 -23.60 -1.71
CA GLU A 498 18.35 -24.50 -0.67
C GLU A 498 18.75 -25.94 -1.01
N PRO A 499 19.79 -26.50 -0.36
CA PRO A 499 20.12 -27.91 -0.50
C PRO A 499 19.01 -28.81 0.07
N THR A 500 18.86 -30.00 -0.51
CA THR A 500 17.81 -30.96 -0.09
C THR A 500 18.37 -32.29 0.41
N ASP A 501 19.66 -32.54 0.19
CA ASP A 501 20.43 -33.66 0.69
C ASP A 501 21.93 -33.34 0.55
N SER A 502 22.78 -34.13 1.22
CA SER A 502 24.23 -33.96 1.21
C SER A 502 24.84 -34.03 -0.20
N VAL A 503 24.36 -34.93 -1.07
CA VAL A 503 24.89 -35.08 -2.42
C VAL A 503 24.63 -33.82 -3.23
N LYS A 504 23.39 -33.31 -3.19
CA LYS A 504 23.02 -32.08 -3.88
C LYS A 504 23.72 -30.86 -3.27
N ALA A 505 23.89 -30.81 -1.95
CA ALA A 505 24.57 -29.73 -1.26
C ALA A 505 25.98 -29.43 -1.79
N SER A 506 26.70 -30.46 -2.25
CA SER A 506 28.04 -30.30 -2.84
C SER A 506 28.04 -29.65 -4.23
N LYS A 507 26.96 -29.77 -5.01
CA LYS A 507 26.97 -29.48 -6.45
C LYS A 507 27.46 -28.07 -6.82
N PRO A 508 26.98 -26.98 -6.18
CA PRO A 508 27.46 -25.64 -6.54
C PRO A 508 28.95 -25.42 -6.21
N PHE A 509 29.49 -26.19 -5.27
CA PHE A 509 30.84 -26.07 -4.71
C PHE A 509 31.88 -26.93 -5.43
N GLN A 510 31.45 -27.80 -6.35
CA GLN A 510 32.34 -28.55 -7.25
C GLN A 510 33.03 -27.65 -8.29
N SER A 511 32.70 -26.36 -8.30
CA SER A 511 33.26 -25.37 -9.21
C SER A 511 33.20 -23.95 -8.66
N GLU A 512 33.78 -22.97 -9.35
CA GLU A 512 33.80 -21.57 -8.94
C GLU A 512 32.42 -20.87 -8.92
N SER A 513 31.35 -21.53 -9.37
CA SER A 513 29.99 -20.98 -9.37
C SER A 513 29.43 -20.66 -7.98
N TRP A 514 29.90 -21.31 -6.92
CA TRP A 514 29.45 -21.01 -5.56
C TRP A 514 29.71 -19.56 -5.14
N LYS A 515 30.70 -18.88 -5.74
CA LYS A 515 31.02 -17.47 -5.47
C LYS A 515 29.88 -16.50 -5.83
N GLN A 516 28.89 -16.95 -6.60
CA GLN A 516 27.72 -16.16 -6.98
C GLN A 516 26.50 -16.44 -6.11
N LEU A 517 26.57 -17.42 -5.21
CA LEU A 517 25.53 -17.65 -4.22
C LEU A 517 25.52 -16.50 -3.22
N SER A 518 24.41 -15.78 -3.15
CA SER A 518 24.22 -14.72 -2.16
C SER A 518 23.83 -15.30 -0.81
N TYR A 519 23.02 -16.37 -0.82
CA TYR A 519 22.50 -17.01 0.39
C TYR A 519 22.37 -18.52 0.19
N SER A 520 22.51 -19.27 1.28
CA SER A 520 22.22 -20.71 1.34
C SER A 520 21.69 -21.09 2.72
N SER A 521 20.89 -22.14 2.80
CA SER A 521 20.23 -22.61 4.04
C SER A 521 20.48 -24.10 4.36
N PRO A 522 21.75 -24.54 4.48
CA PRO A 522 22.08 -25.93 4.77
C PRO A 522 21.74 -26.31 6.21
N ASN A 523 21.38 -27.57 6.43
CA ASN A 523 21.51 -28.22 7.73
C ASN A 523 22.99 -28.57 8.01
N LEU A 524 23.31 -29.08 9.20
CA LEU A 524 24.70 -29.38 9.58
C LEU A 524 25.39 -30.39 8.65
N ALA A 525 24.70 -31.47 8.25
CA ALA A 525 25.26 -32.48 7.36
C ALA A 525 25.51 -31.92 5.94
N GLU A 526 24.59 -31.09 5.44
CA GLU A 526 24.72 -30.38 4.17
C GLU A 526 25.90 -29.39 4.23
N LEU A 527 26.04 -28.63 5.33
CA LEU A 527 27.12 -27.67 5.54
C LEU A 527 28.49 -28.36 5.65
N CYS A 528 28.58 -29.47 6.38
CA CYS A 528 29.80 -30.27 6.43
C CYS A 528 30.16 -30.75 5.02
N THR A 529 29.19 -31.24 4.25
CA THR A 529 29.43 -31.68 2.88
C THR A 529 29.92 -30.54 1.97
N MET A 530 29.35 -29.34 2.11
CA MET A 530 29.81 -28.14 1.39
C MET A 530 31.27 -27.80 1.74
N ASN A 531 31.62 -27.80 3.02
CA ASN A 531 32.98 -27.52 3.49
C ASN A 531 33.99 -28.57 3.01
N THR A 532 33.65 -29.86 3.10
CA THR A 532 34.50 -30.93 2.59
C THR A 532 34.74 -30.78 1.09
N THR A 533 33.71 -30.40 0.32
CA THR A 533 33.83 -30.16 -1.12
C THR A 533 34.80 -29.01 -1.44
N LEU A 534 34.87 -28.00 -0.58
CA LEU A 534 35.79 -26.86 -0.70
C LEU A 534 37.20 -27.14 -0.13
N GLY A 535 37.47 -28.32 0.42
CA GLY A 535 38.73 -28.63 1.10
C GLY A 535 38.92 -27.89 2.43
N LEU A 536 37.83 -27.42 3.05
CA LEU A 536 37.84 -26.75 4.35
C LEU A 536 37.70 -27.76 5.49
N GLN A 537 38.31 -27.48 6.64
CA GLN A 537 38.17 -28.33 7.83
C GLN A 537 36.71 -28.36 8.30
N THR A 538 36.23 -29.56 8.65
CA THR A 538 34.89 -29.80 9.19
C THR A 538 35.00 -30.34 10.61
N PRO A 539 34.17 -29.88 11.56
CA PRO A 539 34.13 -30.46 12.90
C PRO A 539 33.71 -31.93 12.84
N ASP A 540 34.32 -32.78 13.68
CA ASP A 540 33.85 -34.15 13.89
C ASP A 540 32.38 -34.12 14.35
N ALA A 541 31.54 -34.94 13.72
CA ALA A 541 30.09 -34.93 13.90
C ALA A 541 29.68 -35.39 15.33
N GLY A 542 29.74 -34.47 16.29
CA GLY A 542 29.16 -34.60 17.64
C GLY A 542 27.68 -34.17 17.69
N PRO A 543 26.96 -34.46 18.80
CA PRO A 543 25.51 -34.26 18.86
C PRO A 543 25.10 -32.78 18.83
N VAL A 544 24.06 -32.56 18.02
CA VAL A 544 23.43 -31.34 17.49
C VAL A 544 23.21 -30.18 18.48
N VAL A 545 23.68 -28.98 18.09
CA VAL A 545 22.99 -27.70 18.34
C VAL A 545 22.86 -26.97 17.00
N CYS A 546 21.64 -26.52 16.67
CA CYS A 546 21.30 -25.91 15.40
C CYS A 546 21.91 -24.49 15.31
N CYS A 547 22.97 -24.31 14.52
CA CYS A 547 23.49 -22.98 14.16
C CYS A 547 22.97 -22.56 12.79
N ALA A 548 21.97 -21.69 12.76
CA ALA A 548 21.71 -20.83 11.61
C ALA A 548 22.60 -19.59 11.75
N LEU A 549 23.75 -19.56 11.07
CA LEU A 549 24.53 -18.36 10.72
C LEU A 549 25.84 -18.79 10.05
N CYS A 550 26.09 -18.36 8.81
CA CYS A 550 27.38 -17.76 8.49
C CYS A 550 27.31 -16.83 7.27
N VAL A 551 27.95 -15.69 7.47
CA VAL A 551 28.04 -14.49 6.64
C VAL A 551 29.27 -14.63 5.75
N THR A 552 29.13 -14.50 4.42
CA THR A 552 30.30 -14.26 3.56
C THR A 552 30.53 -12.76 3.40
N SER A 553 31.11 -12.14 4.44
CA SER A 553 31.81 -10.86 4.30
C SER A 553 33.27 -11.16 3.97
N CYS A 554 33.57 -11.31 2.68
CA CYS A 554 34.95 -11.33 2.23
C CYS A 554 35.07 -10.49 0.97
N GLN A 555 35.02 -9.16 1.15
CA GLN A 555 35.76 -8.15 0.37
C GLN A 555 35.39 -6.75 0.86
N ARG A 556 36.20 -6.22 1.77
CA ARG A 556 36.63 -4.81 1.83
C ARG A 556 37.71 -4.71 2.90
N ARG A 557 38.97 -4.84 2.47
CA ARG A 557 40.08 -4.17 3.13
C ARG A 557 39.91 -2.69 2.81
N ASP A 558 39.61 -1.88 3.81
CA ASP A 558 40.46 -0.78 4.26
C ASP A 558 39.73 0.08 5.29
N SER A 559 40.54 0.72 6.14
CA SER A 559 40.24 1.75 7.14
C SER A 559 39.40 1.35 8.37
N GLU A 560 40.06 0.90 9.44
CA GLU A 560 40.42 1.75 10.59
C GLU A 560 40.92 0.91 11.79
N ARG A 561 42.16 1.20 12.21
CA ARG A 561 42.68 0.87 13.54
C ARG A 561 42.07 1.84 14.55
N LEU A 562 42.15 1.45 15.84
CA LEU A 562 41.84 2.19 17.07
C LEU A 562 40.39 1.92 17.50
N TRP A 563 40.08 1.19 18.58
CA TRP A 563 40.56 1.38 19.94
C TRP A 563 40.62 0.07 20.75
N SER A 564 41.59 0.05 21.66
CA SER A 564 41.96 -0.98 22.62
C SER A 564 40.99 -1.15 23.80
N GLY A 565 40.83 -2.41 24.23
CA GLY A 565 41.00 -2.85 25.62
C GLY A 565 40.04 -2.33 26.70
N ARG A 566 39.12 -3.20 27.13
CA ARG A 566 39.12 -3.89 28.44
C ARG A 566 38.08 -5.00 28.45
#